data_AF-A0A3R9DR75-F1
#
_entry.id   AF-A0A3R9DR75-F1
#
_cell.length_a   1.000
_cell.length_b   1.000
_cell.length_c   1.000
_cell.angle_alpha   90.00
_cell.angle_beta   90.00
_cell.angle_gamma   90.00
#
_symmetry.space_group_name_H-M   'P 1'
#
loop_
_entity.id
_entity.type
_entity.pdbx_description
1 polymer ?
#
loop_
_entity_poly.entity_id
_entity_poly.type
_entity_poly.pdbx_seq_one_letter_code
_entity_poly.pdbx_strand_id
1 'polypeptide(L)'
;MKRFFGSAFGVAVLGCLVLAGWALWSAGVFDGPMARQLRTSSVYAAPGVAVDQAAAERVIGNRRLAVAFLEPGADLGDECDSLSGAIDGTLGLLLSRDGDEYDKYGCSRLPGYDDENFGKAYVAESMIGNGIDGFADRPADALKVAVVNYDLLVRSGAIPDGGRTVSPSLPRYLVAAAAVLVVGLGALVLYVAGRRTARATLARRERRDAEADARAELASVAAVLAQQIIDLDERFAREPGKTKFTRGYRRLVSDYANLLPQLDGETPELRARADELLARARELAAQVP
;
A
#
# COMPACT_ATOMS: atom_id res chain seq x y z
N MET A 1 1.80 14.60 -4.00
CA MET A 1 2.04 13.28 -4.64
C MET A 1 3.50 13.00 -4.95
N LYS A 2 4.24 13.85 -5.71
CA LYS A 2 5.66 13.61 -6.07
C LYS A 2 6.60 13.32 -4.88
N ARG A 3 6.38 13.98 -3.74
CA ARG A 3 7.17 13.77 -2.50
C ARG A 3 6.90 12.43 -1.79
N PHE A 4 5.73 11.83 -1.99
CA PHE A 4 5.33 10.59 -1.34
C PHE A 4 5.92 9.38 -2.08
N PHE A 5 5.84 9.38 -3.42
CA PHE A 5 6.45 8.37 -4.28
C PHE A 5 7.98 8.43 -4.35
N GLY A 6 8.59 9.57 -4.01
CA GLY A 6 10.05 9.69 -3.89
C GLY A 6 10.64 9.20 -2.55
N SER A 7 9.80 8.76 -1.62
CA SER A 7 10.25 8.23 -0.32
C SER A 7 10.32 6.70 -0.36
N ALA A 8 11.27 6.10 0.38
CA ALA A 8 11.40 4.65 0.49
C ALA A 8 10.09 3.97 0.94
N PHE A 9 9.28 4.68 1.74
CA PHE A 9 7.95 4.25 2.17
C PHE A 9 6.94 4.20 1.01
N GLY A 10 6.89 5.24 0.17
CA GLY A 10 5.98 5.25 -0.98
C GLY A 10 6.28 4.14 -1.98
N VAL A 11 7.57 3.84 -2.20
CA VAL A 11 8.00 2.73 -3.05
C VAL A 11 7.63 1.38 -2.43
N ALA A 12 7.81 1.19 -1.13
CA ALA A 12 7.42 -0.03 -0.43
C ALA A 12 5.90 -0.28 -0.49
N VAL A 13 5.08 0.75 -0.27
CA VAL A 13 3.61 0.65 -0.37
C VAL A 13 3.17 0.31 -1.80
N LEU A 14 3.81 0.92 -2.81
CA LEU A 14 3.53 0.64 -4.21
C LEU A 14 3.89 -0.81 -4.57
N GLY A 15 5.05 -1.29 -4.11
CA GLY A 15 5.46 -2.69 -4.25
C GLY A 15 4.47 -3.65 -3.59
N CYS A 16 4.00 -3.33 -2.39
CA CYS A 16 2.98 -4.12 -1.71
C CYS A 16 1.63 -4.09 -2.43
N LEU A 17 1.21 -2.97 -3.02
CA LEU A 17 -0.02 -2.89 -3.82
C LEU A 17 0.09 -3.72 -5.10
N VAL A 18 1.25 -3.71 -5.76
CA VAL A 18 1.50 -4.55 -6.93
C VAL A 18 1.46 -6.03 -6.54
N LEU A 19 2.11 -6.42 -5.44
CA LEU A 19 2.08 -7.81 -4.96
C LEU A 19 0.68 -8.24 -4.50
N ALA A 20 -0.08 -7.35 -3.84
CA ALA A 20 -1.45 -7.63 -3.44
C ALA A 20 -2.36 -7.78 -4.68
N GLY A 21 -2.22 -6.89 -5.66
CA GLY A 21 -2.92 -6.98 -6.94
C GLY A 21 -2.58 -8.28 -7.69
N TRP A 22 -1.30 -8.65 -7.72
CA TRP A 22 -0.84 -9.92 -8.30
C TRP A 22 -1.43 -11.12 -7.56
N ALA A 23 -1.44 -11.12 -6.23
CA ALA A 23 -2.00 -12.19 -5.41
C ALA A 23 -3.52 -12.32 -5.57
N LEU A 24 -4.25 -11.20 -5.67
CA LEU A 24 -5.69 -11.18 -5.95
C LEU A 24 -6.00 -11.71 -7.34
N TRP A 25 -5.18 -11.34 -8.33
CA TRP A 25 -5.29 -11.81 -9.70
C TRP A 25 -5.01 -13.32 -9.79
N SER A 26 -3.91 -13.81 -9.19
CA SER A 26 -3.57 -15.24 -9.19
C SER A 26 -4.47 -16.10 -8.29
N ALA A 27 -5.15 -15.50 -7.32
CA ALA A 27 -6.22 -16.15 -6.56
C ALA A 27 -7.53 -16.27 -7.37
N GLY A 28 -7.63 -15.63 -8.54
CA GLY A 28 -8.79 -15.69 -9.43
C GLY A 28 -10.03 -15.01 -8.88
N VAL A 29 -9.85 -13.87 -8.20
CA VAL A 29 -10.98 -12.99 -7.81
C VAL A 29 -11.74 -12.48 -9.03
N PHE A 30 -11.07 -12.40 -10.19
CA PHE A 30 -11.66 -12.01 -11.47
C PHE A 30 -12.10 -13.19 -12.33
N ASP A 31 -12.04 -14.42 -11.81
CA ASP A 31 -12.49 -15.59 -12.55
C ASP A 31 -13.99 -15.56 -12.79
N GLY A 32 -14.38 -15.97 -14.00
CA GLY A 32 -15.76 -16.24 -14.36
C GLY A 32 -16.38 -17.37 -13.52
N PRO A 33 -17.71 -17.52 -13.56
CA PRO A 33 -18.45 -18.50 -12.78
C PRO A 33 -17.98 -19.94 -13.05
N MET A 34 -17.68 -20.27 -14.31
CA MET A 34 -17.15 -21.57 -14.72
C MET A 34 -15.79 -21.87 -14.07
N ALA A 35 -14.81 -20.98 -14.21
CA ALA A 35 -13.47 -21.14 -13.64
C ALA A 35 -13.51 -21.31 -12.12
N ARG A 36 -14.37 -20.53 -11.44
CA ARG A 36 -14.55 -20.63 -9.99
C ARG A 36 -15.10 -22.00 -9.56
N GLN A 37 -16.08 -22.53 -10.28
CA GLN A 37 -16.66 -23.84 -9.98
C GLN A 37 -15.70 -24.97 -10.33
N LEU A 38 -15.05 -24.91 -11.49
CA LEU A 38 -14.11 -25.94 -11.91
C LEU A 38 -12.89 -26.02 -11.00
N ARG A 39 -12.53 -24.98 -10.25
CA ARG A 39 -11.47 -25.08 -9.22
C ARG A 39 -11.78 -26.02 -8.07
N THR A 40 -13.05 -26.21 -7.73
CA THR A 40 -13.50 -27.03 -6.61
C THR A 40 -14.28 -28.28 -7.04
N SER A 41 -14.75 -28.33 -8.28
CA SER A 41 -15.49 -29.44 -8.88
C SER A 41 -14.86 -29.87 -10.22
N SER A 42 -15.06 -31.12 -10.63
CA SER A 42 -14.68 -31.62 -11.95
C SER A 42 -15.72 -31.33 -13.03
N VAL A 43 -16.90 -30.82 -12.68
CA VAL A 43 -17.99 -30.57 -13.63
C VAL A 43 -18.57 -29.17 -13.45
N TYR A 44 -18.76 -28.48 -14.57
CA TYR A 44 -19.56 -27.26 -14.65
C TYR A 44 -20.73 -27.48 -15.60
N ALA A 45 -21.90 -26.95 -15.24
CA ALA A 45 -23.02 -26.82 -16.17
C ALA A 45 -23.53 -25.39 -16.13
N ALA A 46 -23.57 -24.74 -17.28
CA ALA A 46 -24.06 -23.39 -17.43
C ALA A 46 -25.56 -23.27 -17.09
N PRO A 47 -26.04 -22.08 -16.70
CA PRO A 47 -27.45 -21.86 -16.45
C PRO A 47 -28.32 -22.31 -17.62
N GLY A 48 -29.38 -23.08 -17.35
CA GLY A 48 -30.28 -23.59 -18.39
C GLY A 48 -29.83 -24.91 -19.04
N VAL A 49 -28.64 -25.42 -18.73
CA VAL A 49 -28.19 -26.74 -19.20
C VAL A 49 -28.55 -27.83 -18.18
N ALA A 50 -29.42 -28.75 -18.58
CA ALA A 50 -29.93 -29.80 -17.70
C ALA A 50 -28.94 -30.98 -17.58
N VAL A 51 -28.03 -30.89 -16.61
CA VAL A 51 -27.06 -31.95 -16.27
C VAL A 51 -27.08 -32.21 -14.76
N ASP A 52 -27.16 -33.48 -14.36
CA ASP A 52 -26.94 -33.89 -12.97
C ASP A 52 -25.44 -33.83 -12.66
N GLN A 53 -25.01 -32.69 -12.11
CA GLN A 53 -23.60 -32.45 -11.77
C GLN A 53 -23.07 -33.47 -10.76
N ALA A 54 -23.87 -33.90 -9.78
CA ALA A 54 -23.43 -34.84 -8.76
C ALA A 54 -23.23 -36.26 -9.34
N ALA A 55 -24.09 -36.67 -10.27
CA ALA A 55 -23.87 -37.92 -11.00
C ALA A 55 -22.67 -37.82 -11.93
N ALA A 56 -22.49 -36.68 -12.60
CA ALA A 56 -21.37 -36.42 -13.48
C ALA A 56 -20.02 -36.46 -12.73
N GLU A 57 -19.93 -35.79 -11.58
CA GLU A 57 -18.75 -35.83 -10.71
C GLU A 57 -18.40 -37.26 -10.26
N ARG A 58 -19.41 -38.08 -9.95
CA ARG A 58 -19.22 -39.51 -9.60
C ARG A 58 -18.66 -40.32 -10.77
N VAL A 59 -19.07 -40.02 -12.00
CA VAL A 59 -18.56 -40.70 -13.21
C VAL A 59 -17.10 -40.33 -13.46
N ILE A 60 -16.73 -39.06 -13.31
CA ILE A 60 -15.33 -38.60 -13.45
C ILE A 60 -14.46 -39.18 -12.32
N GLY A 61 -14.96 -39.14 -11.08
CA GLY A 61 -14.22 -39.57 -9.91
C GLY A 61 -13.00 -38.69 -9.65
N ASN A 62 -11.85 -39.32 -9.34
CA ASN A 62 -10.61 -38.61 -8.99
C ASN A 62 -9.70 -38.29 -10.19
N ARG A 63 -10.17 -38.45 -11.43
CA ARG A 63 -9.36 -38.24 -12.64
C ARG A 63 -8.96 -36.77 -12.80
N ARG A 64 -7.84 -36.50 -13.48
CA ARG A 64 -7.43 -35.14 -13.89
C ARG A 64 -8.21 -34.68 -15.13
N LEU A 65 -9.54 -34.79 -15.04
CA LEU A 65 -10.47 -34.42 -16.08
C LEU A 65 -11.46 -33.39 -15.50
N ALA A 66 -11.64 -32.30 -16.23
CA ALA A 66 -12.65 -31.29 -15.96
C ALA A 66 -13.57 -31.17 -17.20
N VAL A 67 -14.88 -31.19 -17.00
CA VAL A 67 -15.85 -31.10 -18.10
C VAL A 67 -16.80 -29.93 -17.85
N ALA A 68 -16.95 -29.05 -18.84
CA ALA A 68 -17.87 -27.92 -18.77
C ALA A 68 -18.95 -28.06 -19.84
N PHE A 69 -20.21 -28.07 -19.43
CA PHE A 69 -21.35 -27.94 -20.33
C PHE A 69 -21.76 -26.47 -20.39
N LEU A 70 -21.62 -25.85 -21.56
CA LEU A 70 -21.87 -24.44 -21.82
C LEU A 70 -23.20 -24.23 -22.54
N GLU A 71 -23.63 -22.97 -22.59
CA GLU A 71 -24.84 -22.58 -23.31
C GLU A 71 -24.67 -22.84 -24.82
N PRO A 72 -25.76 -23.19 -25.54
CA PRO A 72 -25.70 -23.38 -27.00
C PRO A 72 -25.14 -22.15 -27.73
N GLY A 73 -24.20 -22.37 -28.64
CA GLY A 73 -23.53 -21.31 -29.40
C GLY A 73 -22.44 -20.54 -28.64
N ALA A 74 -22.01 -21.03 -27.48
CA ALA A 74 -20.87 -20.46 -26.76
C ALA A 74 -19.56 -20.63 -27.56
N ASP A 75 -18.71 -19.59 -27.53
CA ASP A 75 -17.37 -19.69 -28.10
C ASP A 75 -16.46 -20.49 -27.14
N LEU A 76 -16.27 -21.77 -27.47
CA LEU A 76 -15.50 -22.68 -26.63
C LEU A 76 -14.01 -22.33 -26.57
N GLY A 77 -13.47 -21.64 -27.59
CA GLY A 77 -12.07 -21.23 -27.63
C GLY A 77 -11.79 -20.14 -26.60
N ASP A 78 -12.59 -19.08 -26.63
CA ASP A 78 -12.50 -17.97 -25.68
C ASP A 78 -12.70 -18.44 -24.22
N GLU A 79 -13.63 -19.39 -24.01
CA GLU A 79 -13.89 -19.97 -22.70
C GLU A 79 -12.72 -20.83 -22.21
N CYS A 80 -12.01 -21.54 -23.09
CA CYS A 80 -10.78 -22.25 -22.74
C CYS A 80 -9.65 -21.30 -22.30
N ASP A 81 -9.51 -20.13 -22.94
CA ASP A 81 -8.52 -19.14 -22.56
C ASP A 81 -8.79 -18.57 -21.16
N SER A 82 -10.07 -18.39 -20.82
CA SER A 82 -10.51 -17.95 -19.49
C SER A 82 -10.19 -18.95 -18.37
N LEU A 83 -9.99 -20.23 -18.71
CA LEU A 83 -9.77 -21.33 -17.76
C LEU A 83 -8.31 -21.53 -17.35
N SER A 84 -7.38 -20.75 -17.91
CA SER A 84 -5.93 -20.93 -17.78
C SER A 84 -5.41 -21.22 -16.36
N GLY A 85 -6.01 -20.66 -15.32
CA GLY A 85 -5.63 -20.91 -13.92
C GLY A 85 -6.54 -21.86 -13.12
N ALA A 86 -7.68 -22.29 -13.68
CA ALA A 86 -8.69 -23.09 -12.97
C ALA A 86 -8.48 -24.61 -13.12
N ILE A 87 -7.95 -25.02 -14.27
CA ILE A 87 -7.74 -26.41 -14.66
C ILE A 87 -6.26 -26.76 -14.82
N ASP A 88 -5.38 -26.01 -14.15
CA ASP A 88 -3.93 -26.23 -14.19
C ASP A 88 -3.57 -27.67 -13.80
N GLY A 89 -2.74 -28.32 -14.62
CA GLY A 89 -2.35 -29.72 -14.48
C GLY A 89 -3.44 -30.74 -14.84
N THR A 90 -4.55 -30.32 -15.46
CA THR A 90 -5.68 -31.19 -15.84
C THR A 90 -6.09 -31.03 -17.30
N LEU A 91 -6.79 -32.04 -17.82
CA LEU A 91 -7.43 -32.00 -19.14
C LEU A 91 -8.85 -31.45 -18.99
N GLY A 92 -9.14 -30.35 -19.68
CA GLY A 92 -10.47 -29.78 -19.83
C GLY A 92 -11.15 -30.30 -21.09
N LEU A 93 -12.47 -30.49 -21.02
CA LEU A 93 -13.34 -30.69 -22.18
C LEU A 93 -14.53 -29.74 -22.04
N LEU A 94 -14.67 -28.82 -22.98
CA LEU A 94 -15.80 -27.90 -23.07
C LEU A 94 -16.78 -28.42 -24.10
N LEU A 95 -18.06 -28.41 -23.75
CA LEU A 95 -19.16 -28.93 -24.55
C LEU A 95 -20.25 -27.87 -24.65
N SER A 96 -20.64 -27.51 -25.87
CA SER A 96 -21.82 -26.69 -26.14
C SER A 96 -22.76 -27.51 -27.02
N ARG A 97 -24.06 -27.43 -26.77
CA ARG A 97 -25.03 -28.16 -27.59
C ARG A 97 -25.19 -27.48 -28.95
N ASP A 98 -25.02 -28.24 -30.02
CA ASP A 98 -25.35 -27.82 -31.39
C ASP A 98 -26.32 -28.83 -32.01
N GLY A 99 -27.62 -28.53 -31.91
CA GLY A 99 -28.69 -29.43 -32.36
C GLY A 99 -28.67 -30.80 -31.65
N ASP A 100 -28.36 -31.84 -32.44
CA ASP A 100 -28.28 -33.25 -32.04
C ASP A 100 -26.84 -33.71 -31.76
N GLU A 101 -25.87 -32.78 -31.75
CA GLU A 101 -24.45 -33.01 -31.49
C GLU A 101 -23.92 -32.05 -30.40
N TYR A 102 -22.63 -32.22 -30.07
CA TYR A 102 -21.91 -31.28 -29.23
C TYR A 102 -20.80 -30.60 -30.03
N ASP A 103 -20.80 -29.27 -30.03
CA ASP A 103 -19.56 -28.53 -30.19
C ASP A 103 -18.65 -28.89 -29.03
N LYS A 104 -17.40 -29.22 -29.36
CA LYS A 104 -16.45 -29.74 -28.38
C LYS A 104 -15.09 -29.10 -28.55
N TYR A 105 -14.49 -28.77 -27.40
CA TYR A 105 -13.18 -28.16 -27.36
C TYR A 105 -12.36 -28.78 -26.24
N GLY A 106 -11.23 -29.39 -26.61
CA GLY A 106 -10.24 -29.87 -25.67
C GLY A 106 -9.42 -28.68 -25.17
N CYS A 107 -9.29 -28.55 -23.85
CA CYS A 107 -8.52 -27.49 -23.21
C CYS A 107 -7.53 -28.12 -22.24
N SER A 108 -6.34 -28.49 -22.69
CA SER A 108 -5.36 -29.15 -21.83
C SER A 108 -4.39 -28.14 -21.23
N ARG A 109 -4.15 -28.28 -19.92
CA ARG A 109 -3.12 -27.52 -19.19
C ARG A 109 -2.17 -28.50 -18.52
N LEU A 110 -1.68 -29.46 -19.29
CA LEU A 110 -0.77 -30.49 -18.77
C LEU A 110 0.63 -29.89 -18.52
N PRO A 111 1.40 -30.41 -17.54
CA PRO A 111 2.75 -29.92 -17.28
C PRO A 111 3.64 -30.02 -18.54
N GLY A 112 4.29 -28.92 -18.92
CA GLY A 112 5.13 -28.86 -20.13
C GLY A 112 4.34 -28.80 -21.44
N TYR A 113 3.08 -28.34 -21.39
CA TYR A 113 2.20 -28.14 -22.55
C TYR A 113 2.86 -27.31 -23.66
N ASP A 114 3.54 -26.22 -23.32
CA ASP A 114 4.17 -25.31 -24.28
C ASP A 114 5.56 -25.77 -24.77
N ASP A 115 6.08 -26.87 -24.22
CA ASP A 115 7.45 -27.36 -24.49
C ASP A 115 7.41 -28.82 -25.01
N GLU A 116 7.99 -29.77 -24.25
CA GLU A 116 8.20 -31.16 -24.66
C GLU A 116 6.90 -31.97 -24.84
N ASN A 117 5.77 -31.51 -24.26
CA ASN A 117 4.51 -32.25 -24.26
C ASN A 117 3.44 -31.65 -25.19
N PHE A 118 3.74 -30.64 -26.01
CA PHE A 118 2.79 -30.02 -26.94
C PHE A 118 2.08 -31.05 -27.84
N GLY A 119 2.86 -31.97 -28.44
CA GLY A 119 2.29 -33.01 -29.31
C GLY A 119 1.35 -33.97 -28.57
N LYS A 120 1.65 -34.30 -27.31
CA LYS A 120 0.79 -35.18 -26.49
C LYS A 120 -0.49 -34.46 -26.06
N ALA A 121 -0.37 -33.19 -25.75
CA ALA A 121 -1.48 -32.32 -25.40
C ALA A 121 -2.45 -32.16 -26.58
N TYR A 122 -1.94 -31.89 -27.78
CA TYR A 122 -2.76 -31.81 -29.00
C TYR A 122 -3.52 -33.12 -29.28
N VAL A 123 -2.86 -34.27 -29.11
CA VAL A 123 -3.51 -35.59 -29.24
C VAL A 123 -4.59 -35.79 -28.17
N ALA A 124 -4.30 -35.41 -26.92
CA ALA A 124 -5.27 -35.50 -25.84
C ALA A 124 -6.51 -34.64 -26.10
N GLU A 125 -6.33 -33.39 -26.53
CA GLU A 125 -7.41 -32.46 -26.86
C GLU A 125 -8.25 -32.94 -28.05
N SER A 126 -7.60 -33.50 -29.07
CA SER A 126 -8.29 -34.04 -30.25
C SER A 126 -9.05 -35.33 -29.93
N MET A 127 -8.54 -36.15 -29.01
CA MET A 127 -9.09 -37.50 -28.74
C MET A 127 -10.18 -37.50 -27.67
N ILE A 128 -10.12 -36.59 -26.69
CA ILE A 128 -10.99 -36.63 -25.51
C ILE A 128 -12.48 -36.51 -25.86
N GLY A 129 -12.81 -35.71 -26.88
CA GLY A 129 -14.17 -35.50 -27.35
C GLY A 129 -14.67 -36.52 -28.39
N ASN A 130 -13.90 -37.55 -28.74
CA ASN A 130 -14.30 -38.48 -29.78
C ASN A 130 -15.47 -39.37 -29.34
N GLY A 131 -16.51 -39.46 -30.18
CA GLY A 131 -17.66 -40.35 -29.98
C GLY A 131 -18.72 -39.85 -28.99
N ILE A 132 -18.60 -38.62 -28.48
CA ILE A 132 -19.58 -38.04 -27.55
C ILE A 132 -20.84 -37.54 -28.26
N ASP A 133 -20.76 -37.23 -29.56
CA ASP A 133 -21.82 -36.57 -30.33
C ASP A 133 -23.10 -37.43 -30.37
N GLY A 134 -22.96 -38.76 -30.40
CA GLY A 134 -24.09 -39.70 -30.34
C GLY A 134 -24.85 -39.71 -29.00
N PHE A 135 -24.45 -38.88 -28.04
CA PHE A 135 -25.05 -38.77 -26.71
C PHE A 135 -25.46 -37.34 -26.37
N ALA A 136 -25.72 -36.48 -27.37
CA ALA A 136 -26.22 -35.11 -27.17
C ALA A 136 -27.40 -35.02 -26.19
N ASP A 137 -28.38 -35.92 -26.32
CA ASP A 137 -29.55 -35.99 -25.43
C ASP A 137 -29.30 -36.68 -24.07
N ARG A 138 -28.13 -37.29 -23.89
CA ARG A 138 -27.76 -38.05 -22.69
C ARG A 138 -26.39 -37.60 -22.18
N PRO A 139 -26.29 -36.41 -21.56
CA PRO A 139 -25.00 -35.84 -21.13
C PRO A 139 -24.22 -36.74 -20.16
N ALA A 140 -24.93 -37.53 -19.34
CA ALA A 140 -24.30 -38.51 -18.45
C ALA A 140 -23.62 -39.65 -19.22
N ASP A 141 -24.13 -40.04 -20.38
CA ASP A 141 -23.52 -41.08 -21.22
C ASP A 141 -22.38 -40.49 -22.07
N ALA A 142 -22.52 -39.26 -22.57
CA ALA A 142 -21.43 -38.51 -23.22
C ALA A 142 -20.20 -38.43 -22.28
N LEU A 143 -20.45 -38.17 -21.00
CA LEU A 143 -19.39 -38.10 -20.00
C LEU A 143 -18.69 -39.45 -19.75
N LYS A 144 -19.43 -40.56 -19.79
CA LYS A 144 -18.81 -41.91 -19.68
C LYS A 144 -17.85 -42.15 -20.84
N VAL A 145 -18.20 -41.72 -22.05
CA VAL A 145 -17.33 -41.81 -23.23
C VAL A 145 -16.08 -40.96 -23.03
N ALA A 146 -16.22 -39.71 -22.60
CA ALA A 146 -15.08 -38.84 -22.29
C ALA A 146 -14.15 -39.46 -21.22
N VAL A 147 -14.70 -40.10 -20.19
CA VAL A 147 -13.91 -40.80 -19.17
C VAL A 147 -13.16 -42.01 -19.75
N VAL A 148 -13.78 -42.80 -20.64
CA VAL A 148 -13.11 -43.91 -21.32
C VAL A 148 -11.96 -43.39 -22.19
N ASN A 149 -12.18 -42.30 -22.93
CA ASN A 149 -11.14 -41.67 -23.74
C ASN A 149 -9.98 -41.16 -22.87
N TYR A 150 -10.27 -40.55 -21.72
CA TYR A 150 -9.26 -40.15 -20.75
C TYR A 150 -8.44 -41.36 -20.26
N ASP A 151 -9.09 -42.45 -19.89
CA ASP A 151 -8.40 -43.66 -19.39
C ASP A 151 -7.51 -44.28 -20.49
N LEU A 152 -7.91 -44.21 -21.76
CA LEU A 152 -7.07 -44.60 -22.89
C LEU A 152 -5.85 -43.69 -23.07
N LEU A 153 -6.01 -42.38 -22.89
CA LEU A 153 -4.92 -41.39 -22.97
C LEU A 153 -3.91 -41.52 -21.82
N VAL A 154 -4.38 -41.92 -20.63
CA VAL A 154 -3.50 -42.27 -19.52
C VAL A 154 -2.73 -43.55 -19.82
N ARG A 155 -3.41 -44.59 -20.32
CA ARG A 155 -2.77 -45.88 -20.69
C ARG A 155 -1.74 -45.74 -21.80
N SER A 156 -1.93 -44.81 -22.74
CA SER A 156 -0.98 -44.55 -23.82
C SER A 156 0.21 -43.68 -23.39
N GLY A 157 0.20 -43.15 -22.15
CA GLY A 157 1.23 -42.24 -21.64
C GLY A 157 1.16 -40.83 -22.25
N ALA A 158 0.05 -40.49 -22.92
CA ALA A 158 -0.20 -39.14 -23.40
C ALA A 158 -0.52 -38.18 -22.25
N ILE A 159 -1.14 -38.68 -21.18
CA ILE A 159 -1.51 -37.92 -19.99
C ILE A 159 -0.94 -38.59 -18.73
N PRO A 160 -0.40 -37.82 -17.76
CA PRO A 160 0.03 -38.37 -16.48
C PRO A 160 -1.14 -38.97 -15.69
N ASP A 161 -0.94 -40.19 -15.20
CA ASP A 161 -1.85 -40.82 -14.24
C ASP A 161 -1.80 -40.10 -12.88
N GLY A 162 -2.93 -40.03 -12.20
CA GLY A 162 -3.01 -39.50 -10.84
C GLY A 162 -4.29 -38.75 -10.52
N GLY A 163 -4.46 -38.50 -9.22
CA GLY A 163 -5.57 -37.71 -8.70
C GLY A 163 -5.49 -36.24 -9.12
N ARG A 164 -6.64 -35.59 -9.28
CA ARG A 164 -6.71 -34.13 -9.37
C ARG A 164 -6.37 -33.52 -8.02
N THR A 165 -5.38 -32.62 -7.98
CA THR A 165 -5.12 -31.81 -6.79
C THR A 165 -6.08 -30.62 -6.78
N VAL A 166 -7.24 -30.81 -6.15
CA VAL A 166 -8.15 -29.71 -5.81
C VAL A 166 -7.51 -28.97 -4.64
N SER A 167 -6.69 -27.95 -4.93
CA SER A 167 -6.18 -27.09 -3.87
C SER A 167 -7.29 -26.12 -3.46
N PRO A 168 -7.85 -26.23 -2.23
CA PRO A 168 -8.84 -25.26 -1.79
C PRO A 168 -8.20 -23.89 -1.82
N SER A 169 -8.89 -22.90 -2.39
CA SER A 169 -8.39 -21.53 -2.56
C SER A 169 -8.15 -20.79 -1.23
N LEU A 170 -8.62 -21.35 -0.12
CA LEU A 170 -8.62 -20.75 1.22
C LEU A 170 -7.23 -20.37 1.76
N PRO A 171 -6.18 -21.20 1.66
CA PRO A 171 -4.84 -20.83 2.11
C PRO A 171 -4.25 -19.67 1.32
N ARG A 172 -4.53 -19.57 0.01
CA ARG A 172 -4.08 -18.44 -0.83
C ARG A 172 -4.77 -17.14 -0.42
N TYR A 173 -6.06 -17.18 -0.10
CA TYR A 173 -6.79 -16.01 0.44
C TYR A 173 -6.28 -15.59 1.82
N LEU A 174 -5.90 -16.54 2.69
CA LEU A 174 -5.32 -16.24 4.00
C LEU A 174 -3.95 -15.57 3.89
N VAL A 175 -3.10 -16.03 2.96
CA VAL A 175 -1.81 -15.40 2.70
C VAL A 175 -1.99 -13.98 2.17
N ALA A 176 -2.96 -13.76 1.27
CA ALA A 176 -3.30 -12.43 0.78
C ALA A 176 -3.81 -11.51 1.90
N ALA A 177 -4.71 -12.01 2.76
CA ALA A 177 -5.24 -11.27 3.90
C ALA A 177 -4.14 -10.91 4.92
N ALA A 178 -3.24 -11.85 5.21
CA ALA A 178 -2.10 -11.64 6.09
C ALA A 178 -1.15 -10.57 5.53
N ALA A 179 -0.87 -10.59 4.23
CA ALA A 179 -0.03 -9.59 3.58
C ALA A 179 -0.65 -8.18 3.69
N VAL A 180 -1.96 -8.04 3.46
CA VAL A 180 -2.66 -6.76 3.61
C VAL A 180 -2.61 -6.26 5.06
N LEU A 181 -2.81 -7.14 6.04
CA LEU A 181 -2.73 -6.80 7.46
C LEU A 181 -1.33 -6.33 7.88
N VAL A 182 -0.27 -7.02 7.44
CA VAL A 182 1.12 -6.63 7.76
C VAL A 182 1.44 -5.25 7.19
N VAL A 183 1.02 -4.97 5.95
CA VAL A 183 1.23 -3.67 5.32
C VAL A 183 0.43 -2.57 6.03
N GLY A 184 -0.84 -2.84 6.36
CA GLY A 184 -1.69 -1.90 7.10
C GLY A 184 -1.14 -1.56 8.48
N LEU A 185 -0.70 -2.58 9.22
CA LEU A 185 -0.08 -2.40 10.54
C LEU A 185 1.28 -1.68 10.43
N GLY A 186 2.11 -2.02 9.45
CA GLY A 186 3.38 -1.33 9.21
C GLY A 186 3.20 0.15 8.89
N ALA A 187 2.23 0.48 8.04
CA ALA A 187 1.88 1.87 7.72
C ALA A 187 1.35 2.62 8.94
N LEU A 188 0.50 1.99 9.76
CA LEU A 188 -0.03 2.57 10.99
C LEU A 188 1.10 2.88 11.99
N VAL A 189 2.03 1.94 12.20
CA VAL A 189 3.17 2.11 13.10
C VAL A 189 4.05 3.28 12.64
N LEU A 190 4.36 3.36 11.36
CA LEU A 190 5.15 4.46 10.80
C LEU A 190 4.42 5.81 10.93
N TYR A 191 3.12 5.84 10.69
CA TYR A 191 2.31 7.04 10.88
C TYR A 191 2.32 7.53 12.34
N VAL A 192 2.12 6.62 13.30
CA VAL A 192 2.11 6.96 14.74
C VAL A 192 3.50 7.39 15.21
N ALA A 193 4.56 6.71 14.79
CA ALA A 193 5.93 7.06 15.10
C ALA A 193 6.28 8.46 14.56
N GLY A 194 5.96 8.74 13.29
CA GLY A 194 6.16 10.04 12.67
C GLY A 194 5.36 11.16 13.35
N ARG A 195 4.14 10.88 13.79
CA ARG A 195 3.32 11.87 14.52
C ARG A 195 3.90 12.19 15.90
N ARG A 196 4.50 11.21 16.59
CA ARG A 196 5.20 11.42 17.86
C ARG A 196 6.46 12.26 17.69
N THR A 197 7.27 11.98 16.68
CA THR A 197 8.49 12.76 16.41
C THR A 197 8.16 14.19 16.00
N ALA A 198 7.10 14.40 15.21
CA ALA A 198 6.62 15.73 14.84
C ALA A 198 6.20 16.56 16.06
N ARG A 199 5.45 15.97 17.00
CA ARG A 199 5.09 16.64 18.27
C ARG A 199 6.31 17.02 19.10
N ALA A 200 7.31 16.13 19.18
CA ALA A 200 8.55 16.43 19.90
C ALA A 200 9.35 17.57 19.26
N THR A 201 9.34 17.68 17.93
CA THR A 201 10.01 18.80 17.23
C THR A 201 9.26 20.13 17.38
N LEU A 202 7.92 20.11 17.43
CA LEU A 202 7.13 21.32 17.66
C LEU A 202 7.34 21.84 19.09
N ALA A 203 7.34 20.98 20.10
CA ALA A 203 7.62 21.38 21.48
C ALA A 203 9.03 21.98 21.67
N ARG A 204 10.00 21.53 20.88
CA ARG A 204 11.35 22.13 20.87
C ARG A 204 11.40 23.49 20.18
N ARG A 205 10.55 23.72 19.16
CA ARG A 205 10.42 25.03 18.51
C ARG A 205 9.76 26.02 19.43
N GLU A 206 8.64 25.66 20.07
CA GLU A 206 7.95 26.53 21.03
C GLU A 206 8.87 27.02 22.16
N ARG A 207 9.78 26.18 22.67
CA ARG A 207 10.78 26.62 23.66
C ARG A 207 11.80 27.62 23.09
N ARG A 208 12.26 27.41 21.86
CA ARG A 208 13.20 28.34 21.20
C ARG A 208 12.53 29.67 20.85
N ASP A 209 11.27 29.63 20.45
CA ASP A 209 10.50 30.82 20.14
C ASP A 209 10.26 31.64 21.43
N ALA A 210 9.94 30.97 22.56
CA ALA A 210 9.84 31.63 23.87
C ALA A 210 11.17 32.25 24.35
N GLU A 211 12.30 31.58 24.13
CA GLU A 211 13.63 32.13 24.43
C GLU A 211 14.00 33.31 23.50
N ALA A 212 13.49 33.34 22.28
CA ALA A 212 13.70 34.43 21.33
C ALA A 212 12.86 35.67 21.68
N ASP A 213 11.60 35.48 22.09
CA ASP A 213 10.72 36.57 22.54
C ASP A 213 11.27 37.25 23.81
N ALA A 214 11.73 36.45 24.76
CA ALA A 214 12.44 36.87 25.96
C ALA A 214 13.65 37.81 25.65
N ARG A 215 14.50 37.38 24.72
CA ARG A 215 15.63 38.20 24.26
C ARG A 215 15.19 39.47 23.53
N ALA A 216 14.14 39.40 22.72
CA ALA A 216 13.62 40.55 21.99
C ALA A 216 13.09 41.64 22.93
N GLU A 217 12.44 41.24 24.03
CA GLU A 217 11.93 42.17 25.03
C GLU A 217 13.07 42.87 25.80
N LEU A 218 14.07 42.13 26.27
CA LEU A 218 15.26 42.72 26.92
C LEU A 218 16.04 43.64 25.96
N ALA A 219 16.20 43.23 24.69
CA ALA A 219 16.86 44.04 23.67
C ALA A 219 16.10 45.35 23.40
N SER A 220 14.76 45.34 23.49
CA SER A 220 13.94 46.54 23.33
C SER A 220 14.19 47.56 24.45
N VAL A 221 14.25 47.11 25.71
CA VAL A 221 14.53 47.97 26.87
C VAL A 221 15.95 48.53 26.80
N ALA A 222 16.92 47.69 26.41
CA ALA A 222 18.30 48.13 26.20
C ALA A 222 18.42 49.17 25.08
N ALA A 223 17.67 49.02 23.97
CA ALA A 223 17.65 50.00 22.89
C ALA A 223 17.07 51.36 23.32
N VAL A 224 16.00 51.36 24.13
CA VAL A 224 15.43 52.59 24.68
C VAL A 224 16.41 53.27 25.65
N LEU A 225 17.11 52.50 26.47
CA LEU A 225 18.17 53.00 27.34
C LEU A 225 19.35 53.59 26.55
N ALA A 226 19.77 52.93 25.46
CA ALA A 226 20.81 53.45 24.58
C ALA A 226 20.42 54.82 23.99
N GLN A 227 19.18 54.97 23.53
CA GLN A 227 18.67 56.24 23.02
C GLN A 227 18.72 57.35 24.08
N GLN A 228 18.27 57.05 25.31
CA GLN A 228 18.33 58.00 26.43
C GLN A 228 19.77 58.43 26.76
N ILE A 229 20.73 57.51 26.67
CA ILE A 229 22.15 57.82 26.88
C ILE A 229 22.68 58.74 25.76
N ILE A 230 22.31 58.50 24.50
CA ILE A 230 22.68 59.36 23.37
C ILE A 230 22.13 60.78 23.57
N ASP A 231 20.86 60.90 23.97
CA ASP A 231 20.24 62.21 24.23
C ASP A 231 20.91 62.94 25.41
N LEU A 232 21.36 62.19 26.43
CA LEU A 232 22.12 62.72 27.56
C LEU A 232 23.56 63.11 27.19
N ASP A 233 24.18 62.41 26.24
CA ASP A 233 25.54 62.70 25.75
C ASP A 233 25.61 64.07 25.08
N GLU A 234 24.62 64.40 24.25
CA GLU A 234 24.51 65.71 23.61
C GLU A 234 24.39 66.85 24.65
N ARG A 235 23.67 66.60 25.76
CA ARG A 235 23.53 67.57 26.87
C ARG A 235 24.81 67.67 27.70
N PHE A 236 25.47 66.55 27.95
CA PHE A 236 26.75 66.50 28.64
C PHE A 236 27.84 67.27 27.89
N ALA A 237 27.86 67.19 26.55
CA ALA A 237 28.77 67.95 25.70
C ALA A 237 28.54 69.47 25.75
N ARG A 238 27.30 69.92 25.95
CA ARG A 238 26.92 71.35 25.99
C ARG A 238 27.16 72.02 27.36
N GLU A 239 27.05 71.29 28.47
CA GLU A 239 27.24 71.84 29.84
C GLU A 239 28.27 71.07 30.70
N PRO A 240 29.56 71.04 30.32
CA PRO A 240 30.59 70.39 31.11
C PRO A 240 30.91 71.23 32.36
N GLY A 241 30.25 70.97 33.48
CA GLY A 241 30.56 71.70 34.72
C GLY A 241 29.73 71.36 35.97
N LYS A 242 28.53 70.77 35.83
CA LYS A 242 27.70 70.37 36.97
C LYS A 242 28.23 69.07 37.59
N THR A 243 28.95 69.18 38.71
CA THR A 243 29.68 68.06 39.36
C THR A 243 28.82 66.84 39.68
N LYS A 244 27.56 67.02 40.05
CA LYS A 244 26.63 65.92 40.36
C LYS A 244 26.11 65.20 39.10
N PHE A 245 25.71 65.95 38.08
CA PHE A 245 25.23 65.42 36.81
C PHE A 245 26.34 64.64 36.07
N THR A 246 27.52 65.25 35.95
CA THR A 246 28.69 64.62 35.30
C THR A 246 29.07 63.28 35.94
N ARG A 247 29.02 63.20 37.27
CA ARG A 247 29.32 61.96 38.01
C ARG A 247 28.23 60.91 37.80
N GLY A 248 26.97 61.32 37.81
CA GLY A 248 25.82 60.45 37.55
C GLY A 248 25.83 59.87 36.13
N TYR A 249 26.07 60.70 35.12
CA TYR A 249 26.18 60.31 33.72
C TYR A 249 27.31 59.29 33.47
N ARG A 250 28.52 59.57 33.96
CA ARG A 250 29.66 58.64 33.81
C ARG A 250 29.39 57.28 34.45
N ARG A 251 28.70 57.27 35.60
CA ARG A 251 28.30 56.03 36.27
C ARG A 251 27.26 55.26 35.46
N LEU A 252 26.25 55.94 34.93
CA LEU A 252 25.22 55.35 34.07
C LEU A 252 25.83 54.69 32.82
N VAL A 253 26.73 55.38 32.12
CA VAL A 253 27.38 54.85 30.90
C VAL A 253 28.28 53.66 31.22
N SER A 254 29.03 53.71 32.32
CA SER A 254 29.84 52.57 32.79
C SER A 254 28.97 51.36 33.13
N ASP A 255 27.87 51.59 33.86
CA ASP A 255 26.94 50.51 34.25
C ASP A 255 26.22 49.91 33.03
N TYR A 256 25.89 50.72 32.02
CA TYR A 256 25.35 50.26 30.74
C TYR A 256 26.37 49.48 29.91
N ALA A 257 27.62 49.95 29.83
CA ALA A 257 28.71 49.25 29.14
C ALA A 257 28.99 47.87 29.77
N ASN A 258 28.84 47.75 31.09
CA ASN A 258 28.93 46.47 31.80
C ASN A 258 27.72 45.55 31.58
N LEU A 259 26.56 46.10 31.19
CA LEU A 259 25.35 45.35 30.88
C LEU A 259 25.39 44.73 29.47
N LEU A 260 25.98 45.42 28.49
CA LEU A 260 26.01 45.00 27.07
C LEU A 260 26.48 43.54 26.84
N PRO A 261 27.56 43.04 27.46
CA PRO A 261 28.01 41.66 27.26
C PRO A 261 27.08 40.60 27.85
N GLN A 262 26.11 41.01 28.68
CA GLN A 262 25.21 40.12 29.41
C GLN A 262 23.84 39.98 28.74
N LEU A 263 23.58 40.73 27.65
CA LEU A 263 22.30 40.74 26.95
C LEU A 263 22.00 39.44 26.17
N ASP A 264 22.96 38.50 26.07
CA ASP A 264 22.77 37.21 25.40
C ASP A 264 21.84 36.23 26.15
N GLY A 265 21.54 36.51 27.42
CA GLY A 265 20.56 35.77 28.23
C GLY A 265 19.59 36.72 28.93
N GLU A 266 18.28 36.46 28.82
CA GLU A 266 17.30 37.16 29.66
C GLU A 266 17.18 36.46 31.01
N THR A 267 17.44 37.20 32.08
CA THR A 267 17.06 36.81 33.44
C THR A 267 16.23 37.91 34.08
N PRO A 268 15.34 37.60 35.04
CA PRO A 268 14.56 38.61 35.75
C PRO A 268 15.42 39.69 36.40
N GLU A 269 16.64 39.31 36.84
CA GLU A 269 17.62 40.21 37.44
C GLU A 269 18.23 41.18 36.43
N LEU A 270 18.58 40.70 35.23
CA LEU A 270 19.13 41.54 34.15
C LEU A 270 18.09 42.55 33.65
N ARG A 271 16.83 42.12 33.57
CA ARG A 271 15.72 43.00 33.22
C ARG A 271 15.48 44.08 34.27
N ALA A 272 15.40 43.69 35.55
CA ALA A 272 15.26 44.64 36.65
C ALA A 272 16.41 45.66 36.67
N ARG A 273 17.64 45.21 36.36
CA ARG A 273 18.81 46.07 36.24
C ARG A 273 18.73 47.02 35.04
N ALA A 274 18.25 46.56 33.89
CA ALA A 274 18.02 47.41 32.72
C ALA A 274 16.95 48.49 32.98
N ASP A 275 15.84 48.12 33.62
CA ASP A 275 14.78 49.03 34.02
C ASP A 275 15.26 50.06 35.06
N GLU A 276 16.08 49.62 36.02
CA GLU A 276 16.69 50.52 37.01
C GLU A 276 17.62 51.54 36.35
N LEU A 277 18.45 51.12 35.40
CA LEU A 277 19.31 52.03 34.63
C LEU A 277 18.49 53.00 33.78
N LEU A 278 17.38 52.55 33.19
CA LEU A 278 16.45 53.41 32.45
C LEU A 278 15.77 54.43 33.36
N ALA A 279 15.36 54.05 34.57
CA ALA A 279 14.80 54.96 35.56
C ALA A 279 15.83 56.03 35.98
N ARG A 280 17.08 55.62 36.24
CA ARG A 280 18.19 56.54 36.55
C ARG A 280 18.51 57.49 35.39
N ALA A 281 18.46 57.00 34.15
CA ALA A 281 18.65 57.82 32.95
C ALA A 281 17.58 58.92 32.85
N ARG A 282 16.31 58.57 33.07
CA ARG A 282 15.19 59.53 33.10
C ARG A 282 15.31 60.54 34.23
N GLU A 283 15.72 60.10 35.42
CA GLU A 283 15.94 60.99 36.57
C GLU A 283 17.07 61.98 36.31
N LEU A 284 18.16 61.53 35.67
CA LEU A 284 19.26 62.41 35.25
C LEU A 284 18.82 63.39 34.17
N ALA A 285 17.98 62.96 33.23
CA ALA A 285 17.41 63.84 32.21
C ALA A 285 16.50 64.93 32.80
N ALA A 286 15.84 64.67 33.93
CA ALA A 286 15.00 65.64 34.64
C ALA A 286 15.78 66.64 35.52
N GLN A 287 17.04 66.35 35.84
CA GLN A 287 17.90 67.23 36.67
C GLN A 287 18.53 68.38 35.87
N VAL A 288 18.39 68.37 34.56
CA VAL A 288 18.90 69.40 33.65
C VAL A 288 17.72 69.87 32.79
N PRO A 289 17.22 71.10 32.99
CA PRO A 289 16.06 71.62 32.26
C PRO A 289 16.30 71.73 30.76
#